data_AF-A0A2K3LD63-F1
#
_entry.id   AF-A0A2K3LD63-F1
#
_cell.length_a   1.000
_cell.length_b   1.000
_cell.length_c   1.000
_cell.angle_alpha   90.00
_cell.angle_beta   90.00
_cell.angle_gamma   90.00
#
_symmetry.space_group_name_H-M   'P 1'
#
loop_
_entity.id
_entity.type
_entity.pdbx_description
1 polymer ?
#
loop_
_entity_poly.entity_id
_entity_poly.type
_entity_poly.pdbx_seq_one_letter_code
_entity_poly.pdbx_strand_id
1 'polypeptide(L)'
;MESAESCPLSVVAESAEELNYKYYQPLHLAILKGDWKSTKAFLDDNPSALTAKITKFDQTALHVAALRSQWKLVEKLVQLMPANMVTKLDSYNFTCLHYVAFGKSVDAAKAL
;
A
#
# COMPACT_ATOMS: atom_id res chain seq x y z
N MET A 1 -24.71 42.56 -4.13
CA MET A 1 -25.42 41.34 -3.70
C MET A 1 -25.74 40.57 -4.96
N GLU A 2 -25.66 39.23 -4.88
CA GLU A 2 -25.89 38.25 -5.96
C GLU A 2 -24.76 38.17 -7.01
N SER A 3 -24.24 37.01 -7.39
CA SER A 3 -24.32 35.66 -6.85
C SER A 3 -23.18 34.84 -7.47
N ALA A 4 -22.82 33.77 -6.79
CA ALA A 4 -21.80 32.81 -7.20
C ALA A 4 -22.04 32.22 -8.60
N GLU A 5 -21.00 32.21 -9.43
CA GLU A 5 -20.84 31.16 -10.43
C GLU A 5 -19.86 30.14 -9.85
N SER A 6 -20.46 29.03 -9.43
CA SER A 6 -19.83 27.85 -8.85
C SER A 6 -18.92 27.18 -9.89
N CYS A 7 -17.61 27.25 -9.70
CA CYS A 7 -16.68 26.39 -10.43
C CYS A 7 -16.91 24.93 -9.99
N PRO A 8 -17.26 24.00 -10.89
CA PRO A 8 -17.41 22.60 -10.52
C PRO A 8 -16.00 21.96 -10.51
N LEU A 9 -15.30 22.08 -9.39
CA LEU A 9 -14.02 21.40 -9.16
C LEU A 9 -14.16 19.92 -8.77
N SER A 10 -15.37 19.35 -8.78
CA SER A 10 -15.61 18.01 -8.23
C SER A 10 -15.73 16.87 -9.26
N VAL A 11 -15.92 17.14 -10.55
CA VAL A 11 -16.25 16.06 -11.52
C VAL A 11 -15.01 15.45 -12.21
N VAL A 12 -13.83 16.06 -12.06
CA VAL A 12 -12.60 15.60 -12.75
C VAL A 12 -11.64 14.81 -11.85
N ALA A 13 -11.76 14.91 -10.53
CA ALA A 13 -10.92 14.18 -9.58
C ALA A 13 -11.37 12.71 -9.39
N GLU A 14 -12.65 12.40 -9.62
CA GLU A 14 -13.19 11.04 -9.48
C GLU A 14 -12.68 10.04 -10.55
N SER A 15 -11.88 10.46 -11.53
CA SER A 15 -11.52 9.59 -12.66
C SER A 15 -10.10 9.00 -12.62
N ALA A 16 -9.10 9.66 -12.02
CA ALA A 16 -7.72 9.18 -12.06
C ALA A 16 -7.34 8.29 -10.87
N GLU A 17 -7.83 8.64 -9.66
CA GLU A 17 -7.47 7.94 -8.42
C GLU A 17 -8.18 6.58 -8.31
N GLU A 18 -9.47 6.51 -8.65
CA GLU A 18 -10.23 5.25 -8.65
C GLU A 18 -9.69 4.22 -9.65
N LEU A 19 -9.22 4.67 -10.83
CA LEU A 19 -8.60 3.80 -11.82
C LEU A 19 -7.26 3.22 -11.35
N ASN A 20 -6.50 3.99 -10.57
CA ASN A 20 -5.22 3.56 -10.03
C ASN A 20 -5.36 2.40 -9.02
N TYR A 21 -6.40 2.39 -8.18
CA TYR A 21 -6.61 1.28 -7.23
C TYR A 21 -7.10 -0.01 -7.91
N LYS A 22 -7.90 0.10 -8.98
CA LYS A 22 -8.31 -1.08 -9.77
C LYS A 22 -7.10 -1.76 -10.40
N TYR A 23 -6.12 -0.98 -10.86
CA TYR A 23 -4.88 -1.53 -11.40
C TYR A 23 -4.08 -2.34 -10.36
N TYR A 24 -4.01 -1.89 -9.10
CA TYR A 24 -3.33 -2.64 -8.03
C TYR A 24 -4.18 -3.71 -7.35
N GLN A 25 -5.45 -3.87 -7.73
CA GLN A 25 -6.35 -4.85 -7.12
C GLN A 25 -5.79 -6.28 -7.12
N PRO A 26 -5.14 -6.79 -8.20
CA PRO A 26 -4.52 -8.11 -8.19
C PRO A 26 -3.40 -8.24 -7.15
N LEU A 27 -2.51 -7.23 -7.06
CA LEU A 27 -1.44 -7.19 -6.06
C LEU A 27 -2.01 -7.16 -4.64
N HIS A 28 -3.01 -6.32 -4.39
CA HIS A 28 -3.67 -6.22 -3.10
C HIS A 28 -4.24 -7.57 -2.68
N LEU A 29 -5.02 -8.24 -3.54
CA LEU A 29 -5.61 -9.56 -3.25
C LEU A 29 -4.55 -10.65 -3.01
N ALA A 30 -3.44 -10.63 -3.77
CA ALA A 30 -2.34 -11.57 -3.55
C ALA A 30 -1.71 -11.40 -2.16
N ILE A 31 -1.47 -10.16 -1.75
CA ILE A 31 -0.95 -9.84 -0.42
C ILE A 31 -1.94 -10.29 0.67
N LEU A 32 -3.24 -9.98 0.53
CA LEU A 32 -4.25 -10.40 1.51
C LEU A 32 -4.25 -11.92 1.74
N LYS A 33 -3.98 -12.71 0.69
CA LYS A 33 -3.92 -14.17 0.72
C LYS A 33 -2.57 -14.74 1.18
N GLY A 34 -1.54 -13.91 1.33
CA GLY A 34 -0.20 -14.37 1.63
C GLY A 34 0.54 -14.99 0.42
N ASP A 35 0.04 -14.77 -0.80
CA ASP A 35 0.53 -15.41 -2.01
C ASP A 35 1.77 -14.70 -2.57
N TRP A 36 2.95 -15.09 -2.06
CA TRP A 36 4.21 -14.57 -2.54
C TRP A 36 4.43 -14.76 -4.05
N LYS A 37 3.96 -15.87 -4.64
CA LYS A 37 4.21 -16.14 -6.06
C LYS A 37 3.50 -15.11 -6.93
N SER A 38 2.22 -14.87 -6.64
CA SER A 38 1.43 -13.86 -7.37
C SER A 38 1.89 -12.44 -7.05
N THR A 39 2.24 -12.15 -5.79
CA THR A 39 2.82 -10.85 -5.42
C THR A 39 4.11 -10.58 -6.19
N LYS A 40 5.04 -11.53 -6.20
CA LYS A 40 6.32 -11.37 -6.90
C LYS A 40 6.12 -11.23 -8.41
N ALA A 41 5.27 -12.04 -9.03
CA ALA A 41 4.97 -11.93 -10.46
C ALA A 41 4.47 -10.52 -10.82
N PHE A 42 3.53 -9.98 -10.03
CA PHE A 42 3.03 -8.62 -10.27
C PHE A 42 4.13 -7.56 -10.14
N LEU A 43 5.01 -7.69 -9.13
CA LEU A 43 6.12 -6.75 -8.89
C LEU A 43 7.22 -6.86 -9.95
N ASP A 44 7.50 -8.06 -10.44
CA ASP A 44 8.47 -8.29 -11.52
C ASP A 44 7.96 -7.62 -12.82
N ASP A 45 6.66 -7.75 -13.11
CA ASP A 45 6.03 -7.11 -14.28
C ASP A 45 5.89 -5.58 -14.10
N ASN A 46 5.72 -5.11 -12.85
CA ASN A 46 5.45 -3.70 -12.54
C ASN A 46 6.28 -3.22 -11.34
N PRO A 47 7.59 -2.94 -11.53
CA PRO A 47 8.50 -2.62 -10.43
C PRO A 47 8.09 -1.37 -9.61
N SER A 48 7.41 -0.40 -10.24
CA SER A 48 6.91 0.81 -9.57
C SER A 48 5.87 0.50 -8.49
N ALA A 49 5.17 -0.64 -8.60
CA ALA A 49 4.18 -1.08 -7.61
C ALA A 49 4.79 -1.36 -6.24
N LEU A 50 6.10 -1.62 -6.19
CA LEU A 50 6.85 -1.85 -4.96
C LEU A 50 6.83 -0.61 -4.05
N THR A 51 6.84 0.59 -4.62
CA THR A 51 6.81 1.85 -3.86
C THR A 51 5.48 2.59 -3.94
N ALA A 52 4.51 2.05 -4.69
CA ALA A 52 3.22 2.69 -4.92
C ALA A 52 2.29 2.64 -3.71
N LYS A 53 1.36 3.58 -3.68
CA LYS A 53 0.15 3.53 -2.85
C LYS A 53 -0.88 2.69 -3.59
N ILE A 54 -1.22 1.53 -3.02
CA ILE A 54 -2.01 0.49 -3.69
C ILE A 54 -3.46 0.42 -3.19
N THR A 55 -3.81 1.24 -2.19
CA THR A 55 -5.17 1.33 -1.63
C THR A 55 -5.62 2.78 -1.47
N LYS A 56 -6.94 2.97 -1.30
CA LYS A 56 -7.56 4.28 -1.03
C LYS A 56 -7.09 4.96 0.26
N PHE A 57 -6.36 4.23 1.11
CA PHE A 57 -5.84 4.70 2.39
C PHE A 57 -4.34 5.03 2.30
N ASP A 58 -3.83 5.27 1.10
CA ASP A 58 -2.41 5.54 0.85
C ASP A 58 -1.46 4.41 1.31
N GLN A 59 -1.98 3.19 1.48
CA GLN A 59 -1.18 2.06 1.95
C GLN A 59 -0.34 1.50 0.82
N THR A 60 0.93 1.24 1.13
CA THR A 60 1.86 0.51 0.26
C THR A 60 1.66 -1.00 0.42
N ALA A 61 2.28 -1.81 -0.44
CA ALA A 61 2.31 -3.26 -0.30
C ALA A 61 2.81 -3.71 1.09
N LEU A 62 3.79 -2.98 1.67
CA LEU A 62 4.33 -3.26 3.00
C LEU A 62 3.32 -2.99 4.12
N HIS A 63 2.55 -1.89 4.03
CA HIS A 63 1.48 -1.61 4.99
C HIS A 63 0.42 -2.71 4.99
N VAL A 64 -0.06 -3.10 3.80
CA VAL A 64 -1.08 -4.14 3.68
C VAL A 64 -0.56 -5.47 4.22
N ALA A 65 0.67 -5.86 3.87
CA ALA A 65 1.26 -7.10 4.36
C ALA A 65 1.37 -7.11 5.90
N ALA A 66 1.81 -6.00 6.50
CA ALA A 66 1.89 -5.85 7.94
C ALA A 66 0.51 -5.86 8.63
N LEU A 67 -0.45 -5.09 8.10
CA LEU A 67 -1.82 -5.02 8.60
C LEU A 67 -2.52 -6.38 8.60
N ARG A 68 -2.20 -7.23 7.62
CA ARG A 68 -2.81 -8.56 7.46
C ARG A 68 -2.01 -9.69 8.07
N SER A 69 -0.98 -9.38 8.84
CA SER A 69 -0.14 -10.37 9.51
C SER A 69 0.59 -11.31 8.57
N GLN A 70 0.91 -10.85 7.36
CA GLN A 70 1.60 -11.62 6.33
C GLN A 70 3.11 -11.49 6.51
N TRP A 71 3.63 -11.97 7.65
CA TRP A 71 5.01 -11.72 8.11
C TRP A 71 6.09 -12.19 7.13
N LYS A 72 5.92 -13.38 6.55
CA LYS A 72 6.84 -13.89 5.51
C LYS A 72 6.87 -13.00 4.26
N LEU A 73 5.77 -12.32 3.97
CA LEU A 73 5.68 -11.36 2.87
C LEU A 73 6.34 -10.03 3.27
N VAL A 74 6.14 -9.56 4.51
CA VAL A 74 6.86 -8.40 5.06
C VAL A 74 8.38 -8.58 4.93
N GLU A 75 8.91 -9.72 5.40
CA GLU A 75 10.34 -10.05 5.33
C GLU A 75 10.88 -10.06 3.89
N LYS A 76 10.09 -10.50 2.92
CA LYS A 76 10.51 -10.51 1.51
C LYS A 76 10.39 -9.15 0.86
N LEU A 77 9.34 -8.40 1.17
CA LEU A 77 9.12 -7.06 0.63
C LEU A 77 10.19 -6.09 1.10
N VAL A 78 10.58 -6.12 2.37
CA VAL A 78 11.63 -5.24 2.91
C VAL A 78 13.00 -5.48 2.25
N GLN A 79 13.30 -6.72 1.83
CA GLN A 79 14.52 -7.03 1.10
C GLN A 79 14.56 -6.44 -0.32
N LEU A 80 13.39 -6.18 -0.91
CA LEU A 80 13.28 -5.62 -2.26
C LEU A 80 13.11 -4.10 -2.24
N MET A 81 12.49 -3.55 -1.20
CA MET A 81 12.14 -2.15 -1.11
C MET A 81 13.34 -1.26 -0.78
N PRO A 82 13.36 0.00 -1.27
CA PRO A 82 14.30 0.98 -0.76
C PRO A 82 14.02 1.28 0.72
N ALA A 83 15.08 1.51 1.50
CA ALA A 83 15.01 1.63 2.96
C ALA A 83 14.05 2.73 3.45
N ASN A 84 13.84 3.79 2.66
CA ASN A 84 12.91 4.86 3.02
C ASN A 84 11.42 4.45 3.00
N MET A 85 11.10 3.24 2.54
CA MET A 85 9.72 2.75 2.49
C MET A 85 9.17 2.32 3.85
N VAL A 86 10.04 1.89 4.78
CA VAL A 86 9.60 1.44 6.12
C VAL A 86 9.03 2.58 6.96
N THR A 87 9.42 3.83 6.66
CA THR A 87 8.98 5.04 7.35
C THR A 87 7.84 5.77 6.64
N LYS A 88 7.35 5.26 5.50
CA LYS A 88 6.21 5.87 4.81
C LYS A 88 4.96 5.79 5.69
N LEU A 89 4.18 6.86 5.64
CA LEU A 89 2.91 6.98 6.34
C LEU A 89 1.77 6.73 5.37
N ASP A 90 0.75 6.02 5.85
CA ASP A 90 -0.54 5.90 5.18
C ASP A 90 -1.49 7.06 5.57
N SER A 91 -2.76 7.02 5.13
CA SER A 91 -3.74 8.08 5.42
C SER A 91 -4.10 8.22 6.90
N TYR A 92 -3.74 7.25 7.73
CA TYR A 92 -3.94 7.27 9.19
C TYR A 92 -2.70 7.74 9.94
N ASN A 93 -1.66 8.20 9.25
CA ASN A 93 -0.34 8.50 9.80
C ASN A 93 0.32 7.27 10.44
N PHE A 94 0.03 6.06 9.95
CA PHE A 94 0.69 4.85 10.41
C PHE A 94 1.77 4.41 9.44
N THR A 95 2.89 3.96 10.00
CA THR A 95 3.91 3.19 9.27
C THR A 95 3.58 1.71 9.30
N CYS A 96 4.25 0.92 8.47
CA CYS A 96 4.17 -0.54 8.54
C CYS A 96 4.51 -1.10 9.94
N LEU A 97 5.42 -0.45 10.68
CA LEU A 97 5.82 -0.87 12.03
C LEU A 97 4.67 -0.74 13.05
N HIS A 98 3.78 0.25 12.92
CA HIS A 98 2.59 0.34 13.77
C HIS A 98 1.72 -0.92 13.64
N TYR A 99 1.52 -1.38 12.40
CA TYR A 99 0.77 -2.60 12.13
C TYR A 99 1.49 -3.88 12.60
N VAL A 100 2.81 -3.95 12.43
CA VAL A 100 3.62 -5.06 12.98
C VAL A 100 3.52 -5.12 14.50
N ALA A 101 3.54 -3.96 15.17
CA ALA A 101 3.39 -3.88 16.62
C ALA A 101 2.00 -4.37 17.08
N PHE A 102 0.93 -4.00 16.36
CA PHE A 102 -0.42 -4.53 16.62
C PHE A 102 -0.50 -6.04 16.42
N GLY A 103 0.18 -6.57 15.42
CA GLY A 103 0.26 -8.01 15.14
C GLY A 103 1.22 -8.80 16.03
N LYS A 104 1.98 -8.13 16.90
CA LYS A 104 2.92 -8.72 17.88
C LYS A 104 3.97 -9.66 17.29
N SER A 105 4.41 -9.40 16.05
CA SER A 105 5.44 -10.20 15.39
C SER A 105 6.84 -9.61 15.62
N VAL A 106 7.59 -10.22 16.53
CA VAL A 106 8.97 -9.80 16.86
C VAL A 106 9.90 -9.99 15.67
N ASP A 107 9.72 -11.07 14.90
CA ASP A 107 10.59 -11.36 13.76
C ASP A 107 10.36 -10.36 12.62
N ALA A 108 9.09 -10.05 12.32
CA ALA A 108 8.78 -9.00 11.35
C ALA A 108 9.27 -7.62 11.81
N ALA A 109 9.22 -7.32 13.12
CA ALA A 109 9.74 -6.07 13.66
C ALA A 109 11.26 -5.96 13.55
N LYS A 110 11.99 -7.08 13.64
CA LYS A 110 13.46 -7.12 13.42
C LYS A 110 13.86 -7.04 11.95
N ALA A 111 12.96 -7.45 11.05
CA ALA A 111 13.21 -7.42 9.62
C ALA A 111 13.05 -6.01 9.01
N LEU A 112 12.30 -5.13 9.70
CA LEU A 112 12.10 -3.73 9.35
C LEU A 112 13.23 -2.85 9.89
#